data_AF-A0A3B9IJG6-F1
#
_entry.id   AF-A0A3B9IJG6-F1
#
_cell.length_a   1.000
_cell.length_b   1.000
_cell.length_c   1.000
_cell.angle_alpha   90.00
_cell.angle_beta   90.00
_cell.angle_gamma   90.00
#
_symmetry.space_group_name_H-M   'P 1'
#
loop_
_entity.id
_entity.type
_entity.pdbx_description
1 polymer ?
#
loop_
_entity_poly.entity_id
_entity_poly.type
_entity_poly.pdbx_seq_one_letter_code
_entity_poly.pdbx_strand_id
1 'polypeptide(L)' 'LEEGAQLVLDPAQPIPMKMVGHVTSSYQSVALGRPIALALLEGGHDRMGETVWIPMPDRVIEAEVTGTVFYDPAGDRLKL' A
#
# COMPACT_ATOMS: atom_id res chain seq x y z
N LEU A 1 -9.20 3.16 -0.93
CA LEU A 1 -8.95 1.83 -0.36
C LEU A 1 -9.53 1.83 1.04
N GLU A 2 -9.95 0.70 1.60
CA GLU A 2 -10.44 0.66 2.98
C GLU A 2 -9.28 0.52 3.96
N GLU A 3 -9.32 1.25 5.07
CA GLU A 3 -8.38 1.06 6.17
C GLU A 3 -8.70 -0.27 6.87
N GLY A 4 -7.67 -0.99 7.29
CA GLY A 4 -7.79 -2.37 7.77
C GLY A 4 -7.87 -3.43 6.65
N ALA A 5 -7.94 -3.01 5.38
CA ALA A 5 -7.94 -3.94 4.26
C ALA A 5 -6.67 -4.79 4.23
N GLN A 6 -6.86 -6.03 3.83
CA GLN A 6 -5.96 -7.16 3.98
C GLN A 6 -5.01 -7.25 2.77
N LEU A 7 -3.71 -7.46 2.96
CA LEU A 7 -2.70 -7.59 1.90
C LEU A 7 -2.31 -9.05 1.61
N VAL A 8 -2.33 -9.48 0.36
CA VAL A 8 -1.83 -10.79 -0.10
C VAL A 8 -0.76 -10.63 -1.19
N LEU A 9 0.05 -11.68 -1.40
CA LEU A 9 1.10 -11.73 -2.43
C LEU A 9 0.71 -12.53 -3.67
N ASP A 10 -0.46 -13.16 -3.67
CA ASP A 10 -1.01 -13.86 -4.83
C ASP A 10 -2.54 -13.68 -4.80
N PRO A 11 -3.12 -12.96 -5.76
CA PRO A 11 -4.56 -12.74 -5.79
C PRO A 11 -5.34 -14.00 -6.17
N ALA A 12 -4.68 -15.03 -6.72
CA ALA A 12 -5.27 -16.30 -7.13
C ALA A 12 -5.17 -17.39 -6.06
N GLN A 13 -4.63 -17.07 -4.87
CA GLN A 13 -4.51 -18.04 -3.78
C GLN A 13 -5.89 -18.61 -3.38
N PRO A 14 -6.00 -19.93 -3.13
CA PRO A 14 -7.23 -20.51 -2.58
C PRO A 14 -7.64 -19.87 -1.25
N ILE A 15 -8.95 -19.79 -1.00
CA ILE A 15 -9.50 -19.32 0.28
C ILE A 15 -9.44 -20.48 1.30
N PRO A 16 -8.96 -20.26 2.54
CA PRO A 16 -8.49 -18.99 3.10
C PRO A 16 -7.09 -18.59 2.63
N MET A 17 -6.91 -17.30 2.31
CA MET A 17 -5.64 -16.74 1.85
C MET A 17 -4.67 -16.50 3.01
N LYS A 18 -3.36 -16.56 2.73
CA LYS A 18 -2.33 -16.14 3.70
C LYS A 18 -2.27 -14.62 3.67
N MET A 19 -2.64 -14.02 4.79
CA MET A 19 -2.47 -12.59 4.99
C MET A 19 -1.02 -12.24 5.32
N VAL A 20 -0.45 -11.27 4.61
CA VAL A 20 0.93 -10.80 4.85
C VAL A 20 0.99 -9.37 5.38
N GLY A 21 -0.15 -8.75 5.62
CA GLY A 21 -0.20 -7.36 6.07
C GLY A 21 -1.59 -6.76 6.00
N HIS A 22 -1.68 -5.48 6.34
CA HIS A 22 -2.92 -4.71 6.22
C HIS A 22 -2.62 -3.22 6.03
N VAL A 23 -3.57 -2.54 5.41
CA VAL A 23 -3.54 -1.08 5.24
C VAL A 23 -3.90 -0.41 6.56
N THR A 24 -3.06 0.53 6.98
CA THR A 24 -3.28 1.29 8.22
C THR A 24 -3.95 2.63 7.96
N SER A 25 -3.68 3.24 6.80
CA SER A 25 -4.22 4.55 6.42
C SER A 25 -4.35 4.66 4.91
N SER A 26 -5.42 5.29 4.42
CA SER A 26 -5.65 5.43 2.97
C SER A 26 -6.34 6.75 2.61
N TYR A 27 -5.75 7.51 1.68
CA TYR A 27 -6.23 8.85 1.32
C TYR A 27 -6.19 9.12 -0.18
N GLN A 28 -7.11 9.97 -0.66
CA GLN A 28 -6.96 10.67 -1.93
C GLN A 28 -6.07 11.90 -1.73
N SER A 29 -4.80 11.81 -2.12
CA SER A 29 -3.86 12.91 -1.93
C SER A 29 -4.02 13.95 -3.04
N VAL A 30 -4.59 15.11 -2.69
CA VAL A 30 -4.67 16.26 -3.60
C VAL A 30 -3.28 16.74 -4.00
N ALA A 31 -2.33 16.76 -3.05
CA ALA A 31 -0.97 17.23 -3.29
C ALA A 31 -0.18 16.37 -4.30
N LEU A 32 -0.53 15.08 -4.40
CA LEU A 32 0.12 14.12 -5.31
C LEU A 32 -0.74 13.78 -6.53
N GLY A 33 -1.99 14.26 -6.60
CA GLY A 33 -2.93 13.95 -7.69
C GLY A 33 -3.30 12.47 -7.80
N ARG A 34 -3.03 11.65 -6.77
CA ARG A 34 -3.27 10.20 -6.79
C ARG A 34 -3.60 9.64 -5.40
N PRO A 35 -4.25 8.46 -5.32
CA PRO A 35 -4.43 7.76 -4.05
C PRO A 35 -3.09 7.34 -3.46
N ILE A 36 -2.98 7.37 -2.13
CA ILE A 36 -1.85 6.83 -1.36
C ILE A 36 -2.38 6.00 -0.18
N ALA A 37 -1.59 5.04 0.26
CA ALA A 37 -1.88 4.25 1.44
C ALA A 37 -0.61 3.92 2.20
N LEU A 38 -0.71 3.88 3.53
CA LEU A 38 0.30 3.29 4.41
C LEU A 38 -0.16 1.91 4.84
N ALA A 39 0.78 0.98 5.01
CA ALA A 39 0.48 -0.38 5.39
C ALA A 39 1.62 -1.00 6.21
N LEU A 40 1.26 -1.99 7.02
CA LEU A 40 2.22 -2.92 7.61
C LEU A 40 2.27 -4.17 6.74
N LEU A 41 3.47 -4.53 6.26
CA LEU A 41 3.71 -5.64 5.32
C LEU A 41 4.88 -6.49 5.81
N GLU A 42 4.68 -7.81 5.85
CA GLU A 42 5.72 -8.81 6.17
C GLU A 42 6.91 -8.68 5.22
N GLY A 43 8.07 -8.32 5.77
CA GLY A 43 9.29 -8.08 4.98
C GLY A 43 9.20 -6.86 4.05
N GLY A 44 8.32 -5.88 4.33
CA GLY A 44 7.99 -4.81 3.38
C GLY A 44 9.18 -3.99 2.86
N HIS A 45 10.25 -3.82 3.64
CA HIS A 45 11.47 -3.14 3.18
C HIS A 45 12.17 -3.89 2.04
N ASP A 46 12.15 -5.22 2.06
CA ASP A 46 12.78 -6.07 1.04
C ASP A 46 11.93 -6.20 -0.24
N ARG A 47 10.70 -5.66 -0.21
CA ARG A 47 9.69 -5.79 -1.28
C ARG A 47 9.50 -4.52 -2.09
N MET A 48 10.44 -3.58 -2.03
CA MET A 48 10.33 -2.29 -2.72
C MET A 48 10.16 -2.49 -4.25
N GLY A 49 9.12 -1.89 -4.82
CA GLY A 49 8.76 -2.03 -6.23
C GLY A 49 7.98 -3.32 -6.56
N GLU A 50 7.75 -4.22 -5.60
CA GLU A 50 6.88 -5.37 -5.79
C GLU A 50 5.41 -4.95 -5.81
N THR A 51 4.61 -5.69 -6.58
CA THR A 51 3.16 -5.60 -6.53
C THR A 51 2.63 -6.40 -5.32
N VAL A 52 1.66 -5.82 -4.62
CA VAL A 52 0.80 -6.50 -3.64
C VAL A 52 -0.65 -6.34 -4.04
N TRP A 53 -1.49 -7.25 -3.54
CA TRP A 53 -2.91 -7.27 -3.86
C TRP A 53 -3.76 -7.10 -2.60
N ILE A 54 -4.85 -6.38 -2.74
CA ILE A 54 -5.80 -6.07 -1.69
C ILE A 54 -7.17 -6.62 -2.09
N PRO A 55 -7.53 -7.83 -1.66
CA PRO A 55 -8.85 -8.40 -1.91
C PRO A 55 -9.92 -7.59 -1.17
N MET A 56 -10.90 -7.10 -1.93
CA MET A 56 -12.12 -6.45 -1.46
C MET A 56 -13.32 -7.36 -1.78
N PRO A 57 -14.51 -7.14 -1.17
CA PRO A 57 -15.69 -7.96 -1.46
C PRO A 57 -16.10 -8.03 -2.94
N ASP A 58 -15.86 -6.97 -3.70
CA ASP A 58 -16.29 -6.80 -5.11
C ASP A 58 -15.15 -6.89 -6.12
N ARG A 59 -13.90 -6.72 -5.70
CA ARG A 59 -12.74 -6.64 -6.60
C ARG A 59 -11.43 -6.92 -5.88
N VAL A 60 -10.36 -7.11 -6.66
CA VAL A 60 -8.99 -7.08 -6.13
C VAL A 60 -8.32 -5.80 -6.59
N ILE A 61 -7.72 -5.06 -5.67
CA ILE A 61 -6.98 -3.84 -5.98
C ILE A 61 -5.49 -4.17 -6.00
N GLU A 62 -4.80 -3.69 -7.03
CA GLU A 62 -3.35 -3.78 -7.16
C GLU A 62 -2.68 -2.53 -6.54
N ALA A 63 -1.58 -2.72 -5.82
CA ALA A 63 -0.74 -1.63 -5.33
C ALA A 63 0.74 -1.97 -5.43
N GLU A 64 1.58 -0.97 -5.69
CA GLU A 64 3.04 -1.09 -5.66
C GLU A 64 3.57 -0.74 -4.27
N VAL A 65 4.47 -1.56 -3.74
CA VAL A 65 5.20 -1.27 -2.51
C VAL A 65 6.22 -0.18 -2.80
N THR A 66 6.10 0.95 -2.12
CA THR A 66 6.97 2.12 -2.30
C THR A 66 7.52 2.61 -0.96
N GLY A 67 8.38 3.65 -0.99
CA GLY A 67 8.83 4.31 0.23
C GLY A 67 7.67 4.92 1.03
N THR A 68 7.87 5.11 2.33
CA THR A 68 6.83 5.62 3.24
C THR A 68 6.62 7.14 3.15
N VAL A 69 7.50 7.85 2.44
CA VAL A 69 7.44 9.31 2.26
C VAL A 69 6.98 9.62 0.84
N PHE A 70 5.69 9.87 0.68
CA PHE A 70 5.09 10.10 -0.64
C PHE A 70 5.25 11.54 -1.16
N TYR A 71 5.36 12.52 -0.27
CA TYR A 71 5.37 13.95 -0.60
C TYR A 71 6.62 14.60 -0.01
N ASP A 72 7.35 15.35 -0.84
CA ASP A 72 8.60 16.03 -0.48
C ASP A 72 9.63 15.13 0.24
N PRO A 73 10.08 14.01 -0.38
CA PRO A 73 11.05 13.12 0.26
C PRO A 73 12.42 13.75 0.50
N ALA A 74 12.79 14.79 -0.27
CA ALA A 74 14.04 15.52 -0.10
C ALA A 74 13.97 16.62 0.98
N GLY A 75 12.76 16.92 1.49
CA GLY A 75 12.51 17.98 2.47
C GLY A 75 12.82 19.38 1.93
N ASP A 76 12.69 19.61 0.62
CA ASP A 76 13.05 20.88 -0.02
C ASP A 76 12.21 22.05 0.50
N ARG A 77 10.98 21.78 0.95
CA ARG A 77 10.08 22.81 1.47
C ARG A 77 10.45 23.30 2.87
N LEU A 78 11.34 22.58 3.56
CA LEU A 78 11.85 22.94 4.89
C LEU A 78 13.19 23.69 4.83
N LYS A 79 13.81 23.80 3.65
CA LYS A 79 15.09 24.50 3.48
C LYS A 79 14.83 26.02 3.55
N LEU A 80 15.57 26.69 4.44
CA LEU A 80 15.57 28.15 4.64
C LEU A 80 16.42 28.86 3.57
#